data_AF-A0A354J578-F1
#
_entry.id   AF-A0A354J578-F1
#
_cell.length_a   1.000
_cell.length_b   1.000
_cell.length_c   1.000
_cell.angle_alpha   90.00
_cell.angle_beta   90.00
_cell.angle_gamma   90.00
#
_symmetry.space_group_name_H-M   'P 1'
#
loop_
_entity.id
_entity.type
_entity.pdbx_description
1 polymer ?
#
loop_
_entity_poly.entity_id
_entity_poly.type
_entity_poly.pdbx_seq_one_letter_code
_entity_poly.pdbx_strand_id
1 'polypeptide(L)'
;MNNKKKHLKKILSLLLSGVLVIGGMGIAVHATGAKDTSAKKETVKQTVSPEEKTEISKDETVYIIAGADGAVNKVIVSDWIKNAIASDKIQDQTDLENVVNVKGDETYTLDGDNIHVWDAQGNDIYYQGDIKKELPVDIAVSYKLDGNTVSAEELAGKSGKVTIRFDYTNHQYEMVDIDGKQEKMYVPFAMLTG
;
A
#
# COMPACT_ATOMS: atom_id res chain seq x y z
N MET A 1 25.18 -29.54 -34.11
CA MET A 1 25.08 -29.57 -32.63
C MET A 1 24.43 -28.28 -32.15
N ASN A 2 23.32 -28.24 -31.41
CA ASN A 2 22.28 -29.22 -31.12
C ASN A 2 21.03 -28.43 -30.69
N ASN A 3 19.92 -28.67 -31.38
CA ASN A 3 18.60 -28.03 -31.25
C ASN A 3 17.88 -28.25 -29.90
N LYS A 4 18.60 -28.57 -28.81
CA LYS A 4 17.99 -28.87 -27.49
C LYS A 4 17.65 -27.63 -26.66
N LYS A 5 18.27 -26.47 -26.88
CA LYS A 5 18.02 -25.25 -26.07
C LYS A 5 16.78 -24.46 -26.48
N LYS A 6 16.25 -24.65 -27.70
CA LYS A 6 15.09 -23.90 -28.22
C LYS A 6 13.74 -24.49 -27.79
N HIS A 7 13.69 -25.79 -27.46
CA HIS A 7 12.47 -26.47 -27.00
C HIS A 7 12.24 -26.38 -25.48
N LEU A 8 13.28 -26.11 -24.68
CA LEU A 8 13.13 -25.96 -23.22
C LEU A 8 12.41 -24.65 -22.85
N LYS A 9 12.58 -23.58 -23.65
CA LYS A 9 11.90 -22.29 -23.44
C LYS A 9 10.42 -22.26 -23.87
N LYS A 10 9.93 -23.28 -24.58
CA LYS A 10 8.52 -23.37 -24.99
C LYS A 10 7.66 -24.27 -24.09
N ILE A 11 8.27 -25.07 -23.21
CA ILE A 11 7.54 -26.01 -22.32
C ILE A 11 7.33 -25.43 -20.91
N LEU A 12 8.09 -24.41 -20.50
CA LEU A 12 7.91 -23.76 -19.19
C LEU A 12 6.82 -22.67 -19.18
N SER A 13 6.33 -22.26 -20.35
CA SER A 13 5.31 -21.21 -20.51
C SER A 13 3.86 -21.71 -20.42
N LEU A 14 3.64 -22.99 -20.18
CA LEU A 14 2.30 -23.63 -20.21
C LEU A 14 1.85 -24.21 -18.85
N LEU A 15 2.54 -23.88 -17.76
CA LEU A 15 2.24 -24.38 -16.40
C LEU A 15 1.89 -23.27 -15.39
N LEU A 16 1.49 -22.09 -15.85
CA LEU A 16 1.04 -20.99 -14.97
C LEU A 16 -0.28 -20.34 -15.43
N SER A 17 -1.12 -21.07 -16.14
CA SER A 17 -2.49 -20.66 -16.45
C SER A 17 -3.42 -21.84 -16.20
N GLY A 18 -3.82 -21.99 -14.95
CA GLY A 18 -4.77 -23.02 -14.55
C GLY A 18 -4.85 -23.12 -13.04
N VAL A 19 -5.79 -22.38 -12.45
CA VAL A 19 -6.65 -22.71 -11.32
C VAL A 19 -7.03 -21.39 -10.63
N LEU A 20 -8.12 -20.79 -11.09
CA LEU A 20 -8.92 -19.85 -10.30
C LEU A 20 -10.38 -19.93 -10.75
N VAL A 21 -10.93 -21.15 -10.71
CA VAL A 21 -12.39 -21.38 -10.68
C VAL A 21 -12.62 -22.69 -9.91
N ILE A 22 -13.76 -22.75 -9.21
CA ILE A 22 -14.36 -23.82 -8.39
C ILE A 22 -14.19 -23.47 -6.90
N GLY A 23 -15.22 -23.11 -6.15
CA GLY A 23 -16.65 -23.13 -6.42
C GLY A 23 -17.35 -23.22 -5.07
N GLY A 24 -18.19 -22.23 -4.78
CA GLY A 24 -19.12 -22.33 -3.67
C GLY A 24 -20.08 -23.49 -3.91
N MET A 25 -20.06 -24.48 -3.02
CA MET A 25 -21.13 -25.46 -2.93
C MET A 25 -21.32 -25.79 -1.46
N GLY A 26 -22.24 -25.05 -0.83
CA GLY A 26 -22.82 -25.46 0.43
C GLY A 26 -23.55 -26.77 0.23
N ILE A 27 -23.12 -27.81 0.95
CA ILE A 27 -23.88 -29.04 1.05
C ILE A 27 -24.72 -28.95 2.32
N ALA A 28 -26.00 -28.63 2.14
CA ALA A 28 -27.03 -29.00 3.10
C ALA A 28 -27.31 -30.49 2.94
N VAL A 29 -27.14 -31.28 4.02
CA VAL A 29 -27.73 -32.62 4.10
C VAL A 29 -28.62 -32.66 5.34
N HIS A 30 -29.91 -32.84 5.11
CA HIS A 30 -30.90 -33.08 6.14
C HIS A 30 -31.38 -34.54 6.08
N ALA A 31 -31.26 -35.20 7.22
CA ALA A 31 -32.04 -36.33 7.78
C ALA A 31 -32.26 -37.63 6.99
N THR A 32 -31.93 -38.78 7.63
CA THR A 32 -32.91 -39.83 8.02
C THR A 32 -32.26 -40.90 8.93
N GLY A 33 -32.98 -41.34 9.98
CA GLY A 33 -33.09 -42.77 10.33
C GLY A 33 -32.21 -43.43 11.41
N ALA A 34 -32.65 -43.30 12.67
CA ALA A 34 -32.61 -44.21 13.84
C ALA A 34 -31.68 -45.47 13.96
N LYS A 35 -31.08 -45.52 15.18
CA LYS A 35 -30.82 -46.64 16.13
C LYS A 35 -29.41 -47.28 16.27
N ASP A 36 -28.88 -47.03 17.48
CA ASP A 36 -28.03 -47.82 18.39
C ASP A 36 -26.71 -48.44 17.89
N THR A 37 -25.58 -47.96 18.43
CA THR A 37 -24.72 -48.67 19.42
C THR A 37 -23.37 -47.94 19.58
N SER A 38 -23.02 -47.64 20.84
CA SER A 38 -21.69 -47.39 21.42
C SER A 38 -20.51 -47.06 20.48
N ALA A 39 -20.03 -45.82 20.52
CA ALA A 39 -18.68 -45.47 20.06
C ALA A 39 -18.14 -44.22 20.78
N LYS A 40 -16.92 -44.38 21.33
CA LYS A 40 -15.96 -43.36 21.79
C LYS A 40 -16.26 -41.93 21.31
N LYS A 41 -16.42 -40.99 22.27
CA LYS A 41 -16.17 -39.56 22.04
C LYS A 41 -14.69 -39.38 21.74
N GLU A 42 -14.32 -39.39 20.47
CA GLU A 42 -13.09 -38.73 20.03
C GLU A 42 -13.36 -37.23 20.02
N THR A 43 -12.69 -36.54 20.93
CA THR A 43 -12.63 -35.09 20.96
C THR A 43 -11.96 -34.61 19.67
N VAL A 44 -12.76 -34.20 18.70
CA VAL A 44 -12.27 -33.38 17.58
C VAL A 44 -11.79 -32.07 18.19
N LYS A 45 -10.47 -31.92 18.32
CA LYS A 45 -9.85 -30.60 18.48
C LYS A 45 -10.25 -29.81 17.24
N GLN A 46 -11.26 -28.96 17.40
CA GLN A 46 -11.52 -27.87 16.49
C GLN A 46 -10.25 -27.03 16.47
N THR A 47 -9.53 -27.11 15.36
CA THR A 47 -8.40 -26.22 15.06
C THR A 47 -8.98 -24.81 15.11
N VAL A 48 -8.71 -24.12 16.22
CA VAL A 48 -8.99 -22.70 16.37
C VAL A 48 -8.28 -22.01 15.22
N SER A 49 -9.07 -21.37 14.36
CA SER A 49 -8.58 -20.29 13.50
C SER A 49 -7.72 -19.36 14.35
N PRO A 50 -6.61 -18.80 13.84
CA PRO A 50 -5.91 -17.75 14.55
C PRO A 50 -6.95 -16.70 14.94
N GLU A 51 -7.12 -16.44 16.22
CA GLU A 51 -7.81 -15.23 16.68
C GLU A 51 -7.05 -14.07 16.03
N GLU A 52 -7.68 -13.37 15.09
CA GLU A 52 -7.18 -12.07 14.66
C GLU A 52 -7.07 -11.22 15.93
N LYS A 53 -5.85 -10.84 16.29
CA LYS A 53 -5.67 -9.84 17.33
C LYS A 53 -6.35 -8.58 16.83
N THR A 54 -7.49 -8.23 17.41
CA THR A 54 -8.08 -6.90 17.29
C THR A 54 -7.09 -5.92 17.90
N GLU A 55 -6.38 -5.20 17.04
CA GLU A 55 -5.43 -4.16 17.42
C GLU A 55 -5.72 -2.86 16.68
N ILE A 56 -5.28 -1.76 17.28
CA ILE A 56 -5.30 -0.46 16.61
C ILE A 56 -4.22 -0.49 15.52
N SER A 57 -4.57 -0.09 14.31
CA SER A 57 -3.66 -0.01 13.17
C SER A 57 -3.85 1.32 12.44
N LYS A 58 -2.89 1.70 11.60
CA LYS A 58 -2.90 2.97 10.88
C LYS A 58 -2.60 2.74 9.40
N ASP A 59 -3.47 3.25 8.53
CA ASP A 59 -3.22 3.35 7.10
C ASP A 59 -2.87 4.80 6.76
N GLU A 60 -1.76 5.01 6.08
CA GLU A 60 -1.28 6.33 5.65
C GLU A 60 -1.31 6.43 4.12
N THR A 61 -1.82 7.55 3.60
CA THR A 61 -1.76 7.89 2.17
C THR A 61 -1.10 9.25 1.99
N VAL A 62 -0.01 9.28 1.23
CA VAL A 62 0.74 10.51 0.94
C VAL A 62 0.35 11.04 -0.44
N TYR A 63 -0.16 12.26 -0.48
CA TYR A 63 -0.46 13.01 -1.70
C TYR A 63 0.61 14.05 -1.94
N ILE A 64 1.12 14.06 -3.17
CA ILE A 64 2.11 15.05 -3.62
C ILE A 64 1.45 15.89 -4.71
N ILE A 65 1.33 17.18 -4.46
CA ILE A 65 0.94 18.16 -5.47
C ILE A 65 2.23 18.66 -6.11
N ALA A 66 2.48 18.26 -7.35
CA ALA A 66 3.66 18.63 -8.11
C ALA A 66 3.34 19.64 -9.23
N GLY A 67 4.35 20.43 -9.62
CA GLY A 67 4.32 21.26 -10.80
C GLY A 67 4.41 20.44 -12.09
N ALA A 68 4.26 21.12 -13.24
CA ALA A 68 4.33 20.46 -14.54
C ALA A 68 5.71 19.88 -14.86
N ASP A 69 6.76 20.30 -14.17
CA ASP A 69 8.13 19.79 -14.26
C ASP A 69 8.43 18.68 -13.22
N GLY A 70 7.47 18.34 -12.35
CA GLY A 70 7.64 17.39 -11.25
C GLY A 70 8.08 18.02 -9.92
N ALA A 71 8.34 19.34 -9.86
CA ALA A 71 8.73 19.99 -8.62
C ALA A 71 7.62 19.91 -7.55
N VAL A 72 7.99 19.54 -6.32
CA VAL A 72 7.03 19.39 -5.21
C VAL A 72 6.54 20.76 -4.73
N ASN A 73 5.24 21.01 -4.82
CA ASN A 73 4.61 22.22 -4.30
C ASN A 73 4.04 22.01 -2.89
N LYS A 74 3.39 20.86 -2.67
CA LYS A 74 2.75 20.54 -1.39
C LYS A 74 2.73 19.02 -1.17
N VAL A 75 2.98 18.59 0.07
CA VAL A 75 2.77 17.22 0.53
C VAL A 75 1.65 17.22 1.58
N ILE A 76 0.64 16.38 1.36
CA ILE A 76 -0.47 16.18 2.27
C ILE A 76 -0.47 14.71 2.66
N VAL A 77 -0.50 14.43 3.95
CA VAL A 77 -0.60 13.07 4.47
C VAL A 77 -2.00 12.89 5.04
N SER A 78 -2.68 11.82 4.60
CA SER A 78 -3.99 11.43 5.10
C SER A 78 -3.84 10.13 5.87
N ASP A 79 -4.24 10.16 7.13
CA ASP A 79 -4.14 9.06 8.06
C ASP A 79 -5.52 8.55 8.44
N TRP A 80 -5.64 7.22 8.46
CA TRP A 80 -6.78 6.50 9.01
C TRP A 80 -6.30 5.57 10.11
N ILE A 81 -6.58 5.95 11.36
CA ILE A 81 -6.36 5.08 12.52
C ILE A 81 -7.62 4.24 12.72
N LYS A 82 -7.48 2.93 12.55
CA LYS A 82 -8.53 1.92 12.71
C LYS A 82 -8.61 1.50 14.17
N ASN A 83 -9.74 1.79 14.82
CA ASN A 83 -9.95 1.54 16.25
C ASN A 83 -10.71 0.22 16.46
N ALA A 84 -10.08 -0.90 16.09
CA ALA A 84 -10.73 -2.22 16.13
C ALA A 84 -11.16 -2.66 17.54
N ILE A 85 -10.65 -2.02 18.59
CA ILE A 85 -10.96 -2.31 20.00
C ILE A 85 -11.96 -1.33 20.62
N ALA A 86 -12.48 -0.37 19.83
CA ALA A 86 -13.38 0.68 20.30
C ALA A 86 -12.84 1.43 21.54
N SER A 87 -11.55 1.78 21.53
CA SER A 87 -10.94 2.57 22.61
C SER A 87 -11.51 3.98 22.64
N ASP A 88 -11.79 4.52 23.83
CA ASP A 88 -12.17 5.93 23.99
C ASP A 88 -11.02 6.88 23.68
N LYS A 89 -9.77 6.42 23.82
CA LYS A 89 -8.57 7.23 23.58
C LYS A 89 -7.55 6.52 22.70
N ILE A 90 -6.92 7.28 21.81
CA ILE A 90 -5.85 6.79 20.94
C ILE A 90 -4.69 7.76 21.00
N GLN A 91 -3.49 7.23 21.24
CA GLN A 91 -2.25 8.01 21.11
C GLN A 91 -1.66 7.74 19.73
N ASP A 92 -1.34 8.81 19.02
CA ASP A 92 -0.69 8.74 17.72
C ASP A 92 0.47 9.73 17.69
N GLN A 93 1.67 9.22 17.40
CA GLN A 93 2.86 10.06 17.24
C GLN A 93 3.00 10.42 15.77
N THR A 94 3.00 11.72 15.46
CA THR A 94 3.02 12.19 14.09
C THR A 94 3.82 13.47 13.95
N ASP A 95 4.66 13.55 12.93
CA ASP A 95 5.43 14.77 12.61
C ASP A 95 4.62 15.75 11.74
N LEU A 96 3.34 15.46 11.51
CA LEU A 96 2.47 16.28 10.68
C LEU A 96 2.16 17.63 11.34
N GLU A 97 2.25 18.67 10.52
CA GLU A 97 1.81 20.02 10.88
C GLU A 97 0.35 20.23 10.43
N ASN A 98 -0.34 21.21 11.02
CA ASN A 98 -1.71 21.58 10.64
C ASN A 98 -2.68 20.38 10.61
N VAL A 99 -2.60 19.53 11.64
CA VAL A 99 -3.44 18.33 11.76
C VAL A 99 -4.92 18.73 11.88
N VAL A 100 -5.76 18.15 11.02
CA VAL A 100 -7.20 18.41 10.97
C VAL A 100 -7.94 17.08 10.87
N ASN A 101 -8.93 16.87 11.74
CA ASN A 101 -9.91 15.81 11.59
C ASN A 101 -10.76 16.09 10.34
N VAL A 102 -10.79 15.14 9.40
CA VAL A 102 -11.52 15.25 8.13
C VAL A 102 -12.83 14.46 8.11
N LYS A 103 -13.10 13.67 9.16
CA LYS A 103 -14.33 12.89 9.28
C LYS A 103 -14.67 12.64 10.76
N GLY A 104 -15.77 13.27 11.18
CA GLY A 104 -16.26 13.19 12.55
C GLY A 104 -15.95 14.46 13.33
N ASP A 105 -16.21 14.41 14.63
CA ASP A 105 -16.07 15.54 15.57
C ASP A 105 -15.05 15.22 16.68
N GLU A 106 -14.32 14.10 16.56
CA GLU A 106 -13.27 13.70 17.49
C GLU A 106 -12.18 14.78 17.53
N THR A 107 -11.77 15.11 18.74
CA THR A 107 -10.73 16.12 18.99
C THR A 107 -9.48 15.46 19.55
N TYR A 108 -8.38 16.20 19.56
CA TYR A 108 -7.15 15.73 20.19
C TYR A 108 -6.52 16.80 21.07
N THR A 109 -5.68 16.34 22.00
CA THR A 109 -4.76 17.17 22.77
C THR A 109 -3.32 16.74 22.49
N LEU A 110 -2.36 17.63 22.64
CA LEU A 110 -0.93 17.32 22.52
C LEU A 110 -0.35 16.93 23.88
N ASP A 111 0.38 15.82 23.94
CA ASP A 111 1.04 15.31 25.17
C ASP A 111 2.57 15.29 25.02
N GLY A 112 3.16 16.40 24.58
CA GLY A 112 4.61 16.48 24.31
C GLY A 112 5.05 15.58 23.15
N ASP A 113 6.30 15.71 22.70
CA ASP A 113 6.94 14.84 21.69
C ASP A 113 6.10 14.54 20.43
N ASN A 114 5.27 15.50 20.01
CA ASN A 114 4.29 15.40 18.90
C ASN A 114 3.25 14.26 19.04
N ILE A 115 2.98 13.81 20.26
CA ILE A 115 1.96 12.81 20.55
C ILE A 115 0.58 13.48 20.56
N HIS A 116 -0.27 13.07 19.62
CA HIS A 116 -1.67 13.45 19.53
C HIS A 116 -2.51 12.43 20.30
N VAL A 117 -3.15 12.87 21.37
CA VAL A 117 -4.08 12.06 22.16
C VAL A 117 -5.49 12.36 21.69
N TRP A 118 -6.02 11.51 20.83
CA TRP A 118 -7.37 11.59 20.29
C TRP A 118 -8.41 11.12 21.32
N ASP A 119 -9.49 11.88 21.46
CA ASP A 119 -10.74 11.44 22.08
C ASP A 119 -11.57 10.71 21.03
N ALA A 120 -11.29 9.43 20.86
CA ALA A 120 -11.82 8.60 19.79
C ALA A 120 -13.24 8.11 20.04
N GLN A 121 -13.69 8.04 21.30
CA GLN A 121 -15.06 7.64 21.66
C GLN A 121 -15.49 6.30 21.03
N GLY A 122 -14.54 5.39 20.83
CA GLY A 122 -14.75 4.10 20.17
C GLY A 122 -14.74 4.12 18.64
N ASN A 123 -14.59 5.29 18.01
CA ASN A 123 -14.54 5.47 16.56
C ASN A 123 -13.13 5.34 16.00
N ASP A 124 -13.05 5.11 14.69
CA ASP A 124 -11.85 5.33 13.90
C ASP A 124 -11.53 6.83 13.82
N ILE A 125 -10.25 7.17 13.65
CA ILE A 125 -9.82 8.55 13.42
C ILE A 125 -9.38 8.72 11.97
N TYR A 126 -9.88 9.77 11.32
CA TYR A 126 -9.44 10.18 9.99
C TYR A 126 -8.95 11.61 10.06
N TYR A 127 -7.68 11.82 9.78
CA TYR A 127 -7.11 13.15 9.84
C TYR A 127 -6.13 13.36 8.70
N GLN A 128 -5.85 14.62 8.40
CA GLN A 128 -4.81 14.99 7.46
C GLN A 128 -3.89 16.04 8.07
N GLY A 129 -2.69 16.14 7.55
CA GLY A 129 -1.76 17.21 7.86
C GLY A 129 -0.78 17.46 6.72
N ASP A 130 0.00 18.52 6.88
CA ASP A 130 1.06 18.88 5.96
C ASP A 130 2.41 18.38 6.51
N ILE A 131 3.36 18.05 5.63
CA ILE A 131 4.72 17.67 6.04
C ILE A 131 5.77 18.24 5.10
N LYS A 132 6.95 18.54 5.63
CA LYS A 132 8.14 18.95 4.87
C LYS A 132 9.26 17.94 5.09
N LYS A 133 9.20 16.84 4.34
CA LYS A 133 10.20 15.76 4.38
C LYS A 133 10.57 15.33 2.96
N GLU A 134 11.78 14.82 2.80
CA GLU A 134 12.21 14.22 1.53
C GLU A 134 11.33 13.03 1.17
N LEU A 135 10.94 12.97 -0.10
CA LEU A 135 10.13 11.88 -0.63
C LEU A 135 11.01 10.65 -0.90
N PRO A 136 10.45 9.43 -0.76
CA PRO A 136 11.20 8.21 -1.03
C PRO A 136 11.59 8.07 -2.51
N VAL A 137 10.79 8.66 -3.41
CA VAL A 137 11.01 8.66 -4.86
C VAL A 137 10.71 10.05 -5.40
N ASP A 138 11.68 10.66 -6.08
CA ASP A 138 11.48 11.91 -6.82
C ASP A 138 10.91 11.64 -8.21
N ILE A 139 10.20 12.63 -8.76
CA ILE A 139 9.71 12.66 -10.13
C ILE A 139 10.23 13.92 -10.83
N ALA A 140 10.73 13.75 -12.06
CA ALA A 140 11.02 14.86 -12.96
C ALA A 140 10.28 14.64 -14.27
N VAL A 141 9.63 15.70 -14.78
CA VAL A 141 8.84 15.65 -16.01
C VAL A 141 9.45 16.59 -17.04
N SER A 142 9.72 16.07 -18.23
CA SER A 142 10.28 16.85 -19.33
C SER A 142 9.49 16.66 -20.62
N TYR A 143 9.54 17.69 -21.48
CA TYR A 143 8.69 17.77 -22.66
C TYR A 143 9.48 18.03 -23.92
N LYS A 144 8.99 17.47 -25.03
CA LYS A 144 9.43 17.81 -26.38
C LYS A 144 8.24 18.00 -27.31
N LEU A 145 8.33 19.00 -28.18
CA LEU A 145 7.44 19.20 -29.32
C LEU A 145 8.22 19.01 -30.61
N ASP A 146 7.79 18.06 -31.44
CA ASP A 146 8.46 17.68 -32.70
C ASP A 146 9.96 17.39 -32.51
N GLY A 147 10.31 16.81 -31.35
CA GLY A 147 11.68 16.44 -30.98
C GLY A 147 12.50 17.54 -30.29
N ASN A 148 12.03 18.79 -30.29
CA ASN A 148 12.70 19.91 -29.63
C ASN A 148 12.24 20.05 -28.18
N THR A 149 13.16 20.28 -27.25
CA THR A 149 12.82 20.56 -25.84
C THR A 149 12.01 21.85 -25.75
N VAL A 150 10.95 21.80 -24.97
CA VAL A 150 10.05 22.92 -24.69
C VAL A 150 9.62 22.88 -23.22
N SER A 151 9.21 24.02 -22.67
CA SER A 151 8.53 24.08 -21.37
C SER A 151 7.09 23.55 -21.47
N ALA A 152 6.47 23.27 -20.33
CA ALA A 152 5.07 22.85 -20.28
C ALA A 152 4.14 23.97 -20.80
N GLU A 153 4.47 25.23 -20.49
CA GLU A 153 3.71 26.42 -20.87
C GLU A 153 3.75 26.63 -22.39
N GLU A 154 4.89 26.39 -23.03
CA GLU A 154 5.06 26.53 -24.48
C GLU A 154 4.31 25.49 -25.31
N LEU A 155 3.95 24.34 -24.72
CA LEU A 155 3.16 23.32 -25.39
C LEU A 155 1.70 23.73 -25.62
N ALA A 156 1.16 24.59 -24.74
CA ALA A 156 -0.25 24.92 -24.75
C ALA A 156 -0.68 25.52 -26.10
N GLY A 157 -1.66 24.87 -26.74
CA GLY A 157 -2.21 25.31 -28.03
C GLY A 157 -1.31 25.06 -29.25
N LYS A 158 -0.15 24.40 -29.09
CA LYS A 158 0.69 23.99 -30.22
C LYS A 158 0.19 22.69 -30.83
N SER A 159 0.32 22.58 -32.14
CA SER A 159 0.12 21.33 -32.89
C SER A 159 1.46 20.66 -33.16
N GLY A 160 1.50 19.34 -33.12
CA GLY A 160 2.72 18.56 -33.37
C GLY A 160 2.75 17.28 -32.56
N LYS A 161 3.85 16.54 -32.68
CA LYS A 161 4.08 15.33 -31.88
C LYS A 161 4.68 15.71 -30.54
N VAL A 162 3.94 15.45 -29.47
CA VAL A 162 4.42 15.64 -28.10
C VAL A 162 5.09 14.38 -27.59
N THR A 163 6.23 14.53 -26.92
CA THR A 163 6.84 13.51 -26.07
C THR A 163 6.89 14.04 -24.65
N ILE A 164 6.29 13.30 -23.71
CA ILE A 164 6.40 13.54 -22.27
C ILE A 164 7.30 12.44 -21.70
N ARG A 165 8.28 12.81 -20.90
CA ARG A 165 9.19 11.88 -20.23
C ARG A 165 9.09 12.09 -18.74
N PHE A 166 8.84 10.99 -18.04
CA PHE A 166 8.87 10.89 -16.59
C PHE A 166 10.15 10.17 -16.19
N ASP A 167 10.97 10.81 -15.37
CA ASP A 167 12.14 10.21 -14.74
C ASP A 167 11.87 10.07 -13.23
N TYR A 168 12.24 8.91 -12.67
CA TYR A 168 12.07 8.61 -11.25
C TYR A 168 13.43 8.34 -10.60
N THR A 169 13.63 8.92 -9.41
CA THR A 169 14.85 8.68 -8.63
C THR A 169 14.49 8.09 -7.27
N ASN A 170 14.90 6.86 -7.00
CA ASN A 170 14.68 6.20 -5.72
C ASN A 170 15.78 6.54 -4.72
N HIS A 171 15.40 7.08 -3.56
CA HIS A 171 16.30 7.46 -2.48
C HIS A 171 16.31 6.48 -1.32
N GLN A 172 15.37 5.52 -1.28
CA GLN A 172 15.27 4.58 -0.18
C GLN A 172 16.15 3.35 -0.38
N TYR A 173 17.12 3.19 0.50
CA TYR A 173 18.03 2.07 0.51
C TYR A 173 18.47 1.71 1.93
N GLU A 174 18.95 0.48 2.07
CA GLU A 174 19.64 -0.01 3.26
C GLU A 174 21.03 -0.53 2.88
N MET A 175 21.95 -0.51 3.83
CA MET A 175 23.22 -1.22 3.70
C MET A 175 23.05 -2.62 4.28
N VAL A 176 23.28 -3.63 3.44
CA VAL A 176 23.10 -5.04 3.81
C VAL A 176 24.44 -5.75 3.72
N ASP A 177 24.78 -6.57 4.72
CA ASP A 177 25.95 -7.43 4.64
C ASP A 177 25.66 -8.64 3.76
N ILE A 178 26.43 -8.78 2.68
CA ILE A 178 26.41 -9.92 1.77
C ILE A 178 27.83 -10.46 1.67
N ASP A 179 28.04 -11.67 2.18
CA ASP A 179 29.35 -12.34 2.21
C ASP A 179 30.48 -11.51 2.84
N GLY A 180 30.17 -10.76 3.90
CA GLY A 180 31.14 -9.92 4.62
C GLY A 180 31.44 -8.58 3.95
N LYS A 181 30.63 -8.16 2.97
CA LYS A 181 30.70 -6.85 2.32
C LYS A 181 29.39 -6.10 2.48
N GLN A 182 29.49 -4.80 2.76
CA GLN A 182 28.34 -3.91 2.81
C GLN A 182 27.92 -3.53 1.40
N GLU A 183 26.71 -3.90 1.01
CA GLU A 183 26.11 -3.62 -0.29
C GLU A 183 24.89 -2.71 -0.12
N LYS A 184 24.72 -1.77 -1.06
CA LYS A 184 23.58 -0.83 -1.05
C LYS A 184 22.37 -1.47 -1.74
N MET A 185 21.33 -1.77 -0.96
CA MET A 185 20.10 -2.42 -1.43
C MET A 185 18.95 -1.42 -1.44
N TYR A 186 18.42 -1.09 -2.62
CA TYR A 186 17.29 -0.17 -2.75
C TYR A 186 15.95 -0.87 -2.46
N VAL A 187 15.05 -0.17 -1.79
CA VAL A 187 13.66 -0.61 -1.59
C VAL A 187 12.94 -0.53 -2.93
N PRO A 188 12.33 -1.62 -3.43
CA PRO A 188 11.67 -1.60 -4.73
C PRO A 188 10.32 -0.86 -4.66
N PHE A 189 10.12 0.08 -5.59
CA PHE A 189 8.84 0.75 -5.82
C PHE A 189 8.26 0.36 -7.18
N ALA A 190 6.94 0.24 -7.25
CA ALA A 190 6.21 0.17 -8.50
C ALA A 190 5.63 1.56 -8.84
N MET A 191 5.98 2.09 -10.01
CA MET A 191 5.49 3.37 -10.50
C MET A 191 4.55 3.16 -11.69
N LEU A 192 3.45 3.90 -11.70
CA LEU A 192 2.43 3.86 -12.77
C LEU A 192 2.22 5.29 -13.28
N THR A 193 2.56 5.53 -14.55
CA THR A 193 2.23 6.75 -15.30
C THR A 193 1.60 6.41 -16.63
N GLY A 194 0.72 7.28 -17.12
CA GLY A 194 -0.04 7.09 -18.36
C GLY A 194 -0.54 8.41 -18.92
#